data_AF-A0A1C6QWN7-F1
#
_entry.id   AF-A0A1C6QWN7-F1
#
_cell.length_a   1.000
_cell.length_b   1.000
_cell.length_c   1.000
_cell.angle_alpha   90.00
_cell.angle_beta   90.00
_cell.angle_gamma   90.00
#
_symmetry.space_group_name_H-M   'P 1'
#
loop_
_entity.id
_entity.type
_entity.pdbx_description
1 polymer ?
#
loop_
_entity_poly.entity_id
_entity_poly.type
_entity_poly.pdbx_seq_one_letter_code
_entity_poly.pdbx_strand_id
1 'polypeptide(L)'
;MPSRSFAGTCNFGPATQEGLKSHTLAPGDSGVFVQLFSAACVFNSPTYSQEGDPVLTTWRSTYDSGSSSLAAWVKIFQKFNKLTDNGNGDYATWAQLLVSMGDPDRPATGSDTRYEITGSRAKWLHDHGYRFVGRYIYDPPGSTLDKEIKPGELETLFSNGLKVFPIYQDNARKLADFSYSSGYQHGLNAHKHASDYGFNRGTTIYFAVDYDATGEEIHSAIVPYFHGVQAALASQGKKYTHGVYGSRNVCSTVSSETFARFSFVSGMSWGFSGNLGFPIPRNWAFNQIKEFKVTNGSDTFDLDRDVVSGIDHGVSSVNDKGGPADGFIAYVQQLYDLAGSYGASGQKRSRLVMEYLRHREYGNKGTADKLGWWYLIGSYDPGFVEHCDSKGMSIRKSFTDPFTGYQLGAEHMMATANAHLLTDQPGNKKAANSGDVGGWAGDLMTFWADWRNSEEQYANPLQFAHAKLAVPGIASTFSFNDLIEDADGYHLARAVRGNKSIVDAMKDHYNGGGGLRRFNNYFAQRWGNDTDCKTSAHNALTSLDKTLSAAQLYLITGSGAVQPADYQNLPGGSEKLSSFEQGFVDALLARMGMEKRNLSRYRANHEKYLKAARARSTR
;
A
#
# COMPACT_ATOMS: atom_id res chain seq x y z
N MET A 1 -25.47 50.20 28.95
CA MET A 1 -24.57 49.30 28.19
C MET A 1 -25.40 48.09 27.78
N PRO A 2 -25.53 47.73 26.49
CA PRO A 2 -26.33 46.59 26.11
C PRO A 2 -25.57 45.29 26.41
N SER A 3 -26.25 44.39 27.11
CA SER A 3 -25.80 43.03 27.41
C SER A 3 -25.65 42.23 26.12
N ARG A 4 -24.41 41.87 25.76
CA ARG A 4 -24.16 40.85 24.73
C ARG A 4 -24.50 39.49 25.32
N SER A 5 -25.65 38.96 24.89
CA SER A 5 -25.96 37.54 24.97
C SER A 5 -24.93 36.76 24.14
N PHE A 6 -24.02 36.05 24.80
CA PHE A 6 -23.23 35.00 24.15
C PHE A 6 -23.98 33.68 24.34
N ALA A 7 -24.90 33.38 23.41
CA ALA A 7 -25.35 32.02 23.22
C ALA A 7 -24.21 31.26 22.53
N GLY A 8 -23.40 30.54 23.30
CA GLY A 8 -22.37 29.67 22.77
C GLY A 8 -23.00 28.54 21.96
N THR A 9 -22.87 28.58 20.63
CA THR A 9 -23.37 27.53 19.73
C THR A 9 -22.44 26.33 19.63
N CYS A 10 -21.34 26.30 20.41
CA CYS A 10 -20.26 25.32 20.35
C CYS A 10 -19.61 25.14 18.96
N ASN A 11 -19.85 26.06 18.03
CA ASN A 11 -19.26 26.02 16.70
C ASN A 11 -17.82 26.55 16.69
N PHE A 12 -16.96 25.96 15.87
CA PHE A 12 -15.64 26.49 15.54
C PHE A 12 -15.74 27.71 14.58
N GLY A 13 -16.51 28.71 14.98
CA GLY A 13 -16.79 29.91 14.20
C GLY A 13 -15.76 31.04 14.42
N PRO A 14 -15.93 32.19 13.76
CA PRO A 14 -14.97 33.29 13.78
C PRO A 14 -14.58 33.77 15.19
N ALA A 15 -15.51 33.81 16.15
CA ALA A 15 -15.20 34.20 17.53
C ALA A 15 -14.30 33.19 18.25
N THR A 16 -14.54 31.90 18.05
CA THR A 16 -13.68 30.82 18.57
C THR A 16 -12.28 30.91 17.94
N GLN A 17 -12.23 31.10 16.62
CA GLN A 17 -10.96 31.23 15.89
C GLN A 17 -10.14 32.43 16.38
N GLU A 18 -10.76 33.60 16.53
CA GLU A 18 -10.09 34.80 17.02
C GLU A 18 -9.62 34.64 18.48
N GLY A 19 -10.46 34.03 19.32
CA GLY A 19 -10.09 33.70 20.70
C GLY A 19 -8.87 32.78 20.77
N LEU A 20 -8.78 31.77 19.91
CA LEU A 20 -7.63 30.87 19.88
C LEU A 20 -6.36 31.54 19.33
N LYS A 21 -6.49 32.43 18.34
CA LYS A 21 -5.35 33.24 17.84
C LYS A 21 -4.73 34.11 18.93
N SER A 22 -5.52 34.59 19.88
CA SER A 22 -5.02 35.42 20.99
C SER A 22 -4.51 34.63 22.20
N HIS A 23 -4.55 33.28 22.19
CA HIS A 23 -4.20 32.42 23.33
C HIS A 23 -3.24 31.29 22.93
N THR A 24 -2.05 31.65 22.45
CA THR A 24 -0.98 30.67 22.23
C THR A 24 -0.48 30.12 23.56
N LEU A 25 -0.40 28.80 23.69
CA LEU A 25 0.12 28.12 24.88
C LEU A 25 1.56 27.64 24.67
N ALA A 26 2.39 27.72 25.71
CA ALA A 26 3.79 27.35 25.68
C ALA A 26 4.24 26.70 27.01
N PRO A 27 5.42 26.04 27.04
CA PRO A 27 5.96 25.48 28.27
C PRO A 27 6.01 26.48 29.44
N GLY A 28 5.50 26.05 30.60
CA GLY A 28 5.36 26.87 31.81
C GLY A 28 3.95 27.41 32.03
N ASP A 29 3.08 27.40 31.02
CA ASP A 29 1.69 27.83 31.16
C ASP A 29 0.87 26.86 32.04
N SER A 30 -0.18 27.40 32.66
CA SER A 30 -1.14 26.65 33.46
C SER A 30 -2.53 27.28 33.40
N GLY A 31 -3.52 26.62 34.00
CA GLY A 31 -4.90 27.10 34.06
C GLY A 31 -5.82 26.46 33.01
N VAL A 32 -7.04 27.00 32.89
CA VAL A 32 -8.15 26.33 32.17
C VAL A 32 -7.82 26.07 30.70
N PHE A 33 -7.14 26.99 30.01
CA PHE A 33 -6.77 26.79 28.60
C PHE A 33 -5.79 25.63 28.40
N VAL A 34 -4.83 25.47 29.32
CA VAL A 34 -3.90 24.32 29.28
C VAL A 34 -4.64 23.01 29.55
N GLN A 35 -5.58 23.00 30.49
CA GLN A 35 -6.37 21.80 30.79
C GLN A 35 -7.26 21.39 29.61
N LEU A 36 -7.88 22.37 28.93
CA LEU A 36 -8.66 22.13 27.71
C LEU A 36 -7.77 21.66 26.55
N PHE A 37 -6.61 22.28 26.37
CA PHE A 37 -5.65 21.91 25.33
C PHE A 37 -5.14 20.49 25.54
N SER A 38 -4.72 20.16 26.77
CA SER A 38 -4.26 18.82 27.12
C SER A 38 -5.36 17.78 26.94
N ALA A 39 -6.62 18.08 27.28
CA ALA A 39 -7.74 17.20 26.99
C ALA A 39 -7.93 16.97 25.48
N ALA A 40 -7.83 18.04 24.67
CA ALA A 40 -7.89 17.93 23.21
C ALA A 40 -6.73 17.08 22.64
N CYS A 41 -5.53 17.20 23.21
CA CYS A 41 -4.40 16.33 22.87
C CYS A 41 -4.68 14.85 23.22
N VAL A 42 -5.31 14.57 24.37
CA VAL A 42 -5.71 13.20 24.75
C VAL A 42 -6.73 12.62 23.77
N PHE A 43 -7.73 13.40 23.33
CA PHE A 43 -8.70 12.93 22.34
C PHE A 43 -8.11 12.67 20.95
N ASN A 44 -6.97 13.28 20.64
CA ASN A 44 -6.23 13.04 19.40
C ASN A 44 -5.04 12.06 19.59
N SER A 45 -4.97 11.37 20.73
CA SER A 45 -3.95 10.35 21.02
C SER A 45 -4.42 8.97 20.55
N PRO A 46 -3.56 8.12 19.95
CA PRO A 46 -2.14 8.36 19.67
C PRO A 46 -1.91 9.34 18.51
N THR A 47 -0.80 10.07 18.58
CA THR A 47 -0.12 10.57 17.38
C THR A 47 1.00 9.58 16.99
N TYR A 48 1.70 9.81 15.88
CA TYR A 48 2.74 8.90 15.40
C TYR A 48 4.09 9.59 15.23
N SER A 49 5.17 8.90 15.63
CA SER A 49 6.55 9.35 15.40
C SER A 49 6.92 9.27 13.91
N GLN A 50 8.12 9.73 13.56
CA GLN A 50 8.64 9.63 12.19
C GLN A 50 8.83 8.17 11.76
N GLU A 51 9.15 7.28 12.71
CA GLU A 51 9.26 5.83 12.55
C GLU A 51 7.88 5.15 12.49
N GLY A 52 6.82 5.92 12.75
CA GLY A 52 5.43 5.46 12.76
C GLY A 52 5.02 4.75 14.04
N ASP A 53 5.79 4.88 15.13
CA ASP A 53 5.41 4.33 16.42
C ASP A 53 4.32 5.19 17.08
N PRO A 54 3.32 4.57 17.73
CA PRO A 54 2.28 5.33 18.44
C PRO A 54 2.87 6.04 19.65
N VAL A 55 2.60 7.34 19.77
CA VAL A 55 3.02 8.19 20.87
C VAL A 55 1.77 8.68 21.61
N LEU A 56 1.66 8.26 22.87
CA LEU A 56 0.52 8.56 23.73
C LEU A 56 0.77 9.80 24.58
N THR A 57 -0.30 10.50 24.93
CA THR A 57 -0.28 11.50 26.00
C THR A 57 -1.38 11.21 27.02
N THR A 58 -1.20 11.75 28.21
CA THR A 58 -2.19 11.80 29.29
C THR A 58 -2.61 13.24 29.54
N TRP A 59 -3.72 13.40 30.26
CA TRP A 59 -4.18 14.71 30.68
C TRP A 59 -3.20 15.34 31.67
N ARG A 60 -2.96 16.65 31.54
CA ARG A 60 -2.02 17.44 32.33
C ARG A 60 -2.64 18.79 32.69
N SER A 61 -2.38 19.25 33.91
CA SER A 61 -2.83 20.56 34.40
C SER A 61 -1.86 21.71 34.08
N THR A 62 -0.66 21.38 33.62
CA THR A 62 0.41 22.32 33.24
C THR A 62 0.97 21.95 31.87
N TYR A 63 1.44 22.97 31.13
CA TYR A 63 2.13 22.77 29.86
C TYR A 63 3.60 22.49 30.18
N ASP A 64 3.91 21.23 30.45
CA ASP A 64 5.24 20.83 30.88
C ASP A 64 6.22 20.65 29.71
N SER A 65 7.51 20.63 30.03
CA SER A 65 8.63 20.45 29.10
C SER A 65 9.46 19.21 29.45
N GLY A 66 10.25 18.71 28.49
CA GLY A 66 11.08 17.51 28.65
C GLY A 66 10.68 16.42 27.67
N SER A 67 11.45 15.32 27.62
CA SER A 67 11.30 14.27 26.60
C SER A 67 9.97 13.53 26.62
N SER A 68 9.27 13.52 27.75
CA SER A 68 7.97 12.84 27.94
C SER A 68 6.84 13.84 28.29
N SER A 69 6.98 15.08 27.85
CA SER A 69 6.10 16.21 28.19
C SER A 69 4.93 16.42 27.22
N LEU A 70 3.97 17.29 27.58
CA LEU A 70 2.94 17.79 26.66
C LEU A 70 3.58 18.46 25.45
N ALA A 71 4.59 19.32 25.67
CA ALA A 71 5.30 20.01 24.60
C ALA A 71 5.96 19.03 23.61
N ALA A 72 6.56 17.95 24.12
CA ALA A 72 7.16 16.91 23.28
C ALA A 72 6.11 16.18 22.44
N TRP A 73 4.97 15.81 23.04
CA TRP A 73 3.86 15.19 22.31
C TRP A 73 3.30 16.13 21.23
N VAL A 74 3.08 17.41 21.57
CA VAL A 74 2.57 18.44 20.64
C VAL A 74 3.50 18.61 19.45
N LYS A 75 4.81 18.63 19.67
CA LYS A 75 5.78 18.72 18.58
C LYS A 75 5.69 17.53 17.62
N ILE A 76 5.51 16.32 18.14
CA ILE A 76 5.31 15.12 17.32
C ILE A 76 3.97 15.19 16.57
N PHE A 77 2.90 15.63 17.24
CA PHE A 77 1.59 15.85 16.61
C PHE A 77 1.65 16.88 15.48
N GLN A 78 2.32 18.01 15.68
CA GLN A 78 2.51 19.04 14.66
C GLN A 78 3.26 18.50 13.45
N LYS A 79 4.39 17.82 13.67
CA LYS A 79 5.17 17.20 12.60
C LYS A 79 4.36 16.15 11.84
N PHE A 80 3.62 15.29 12.56
CA PHE A 80 2.76 14.27 11.98
C PHE A 80 1.65 14.89 11.12
N ASN A 81 1.03 15.98 11.57
CA ASN A 81 -0.06 16.68 10.87
C ASN A 81 0.41 17.74 9.86
N LYS A 82 1.72 17.84 9.59
CA LYS A 82 2.34 18.83 8.67
C LYS A 82 2.04 20.29 9.05
N LEU A 83 2.12 20.56 10.35
CA LEU A 83 2.13 21.90 10.94
C LEU A 83 3.58 22.32 11.25
N THR A 84 3.78 23.59 11.59
CA THR A 84 5.04 24.08 12.19
C THR A 84 5.26 23.37 13.53
N ASP A 85 6.40 22.69 13.70
CA ASP A 85 6.69 21.84 14.86
C ASP A 85 7.36 22.61 16.02
N ASN A 86 6.78 23.75 16.38
CA ASN A 86 7.29 24.65 17.42
C ASN A 86 7.05 24.14 18.87
N GLY A 87 6.23 23.10 19.06
CA GLY A 87 5.89 22.55 20.36
C GLY A 87 4.91 23.39 21.19
N ASN A 88 4.31 24.42 20.61
CA ASN A 88 3.35 25.34 21.23
C ASN A 88 1.90 25.00 20.84
N GLY A 89 0.95 25.32 21.71
CA GLY A 89 -0.49 25.31 21.40
C GLY A 89 -0.90 26.58 20.65
N ASP A 90 -0.41 26.75 19.42
CA ASP A 90 -0.79 27.85 18.52
C ASP A 90 -2.16 27.61 17.83
N TYR A 91 -2.68 28.61 17.12
CA TYR A 91 -3.99 28.52 16.46
C TYR A 91 -4.10 27.31 15.52
N ALA A 92 -3.06 27.03 14.73
CA ALA A 92 -3.09 25.93 13.78
C ALA A 92 -3.16 24.58 14.51
N THR A 93 -2.45 24.45 15.62
CA THR A 93 -2.47 23.27 16.48
C THR A 93 -3.82 23.09 17.16
N TRP A 94 -4.38 24.16 17.73
CA TRP A 94 -5.72 24.16 18.29
C TRP A 94 -6.78 23.77 17.26
N ALA A 95 -6.74 24.35 16.07
CA ALA A 95 -7.68 24.05 14.99
C ALA A 95 -7.59 22.57 14.60
N GLN A 96 -6.39 22.04 14.41
CA GLN A 96 -6.17 20.63 14.04
C GLN A 96 -6.67 19.64 15.11
N LEU A 97 -6.60 20.03 16.39
CA LEU A 97 -7.10 19.22 17.51
C LEU A 97 -8.63 19.26 17.64
N LEU A 98 -9.26 20.39 17.30
CA LEU A 98 -10.68 20.64 17.58
C LEU A 98 -11.62 20.36 16.40
N VAL A 99 -11.17 20.53 15.16
CA VAL A 99 -12.01 20.35 13.96
C VAL A 99 -11.25 19.59 12.89
N SER A 100 -11.92 18.69 12.16
CA SER A 100 -11.27 17.74 11.27
C SER A 100 -10.48 18.36 10.12
N MET A 101 -10.92 19.51 9.62
CA MET A 101 -10.24 20.30 8.58
C MET A 101 -9.03 21.08 9.10
N GLY A 102 -8.88 21.21 10.42
CA GLY A 102 -7.90 22.10 11.03
C GLY A 102 -8.15 23.56 10.64
N ASP A 103 -7.08 24.31 10.41
CA ASP A 103 -7.16 25.62 9.76
C ASP A 103 -7.42 25.43 8.25
N PRO A 104 -8.60 25.76 7.71
CA PRO A 104 -8.92 25.54 6.30
C PRO A 104 -8.06 26.42 5.37
N ASP A 105 -7.42 27.46 5.91
CA ASP A 105 -6.60 28.41 5.17
C ASP A 105 -5.08 28.16 5.27
N ARG A 106 -4.67 27.09 5.96
CA ARG A 106 -3.26 26.68 6.02
C ARG A 106 -2.68 26.39 4.63
N PRO A 107 -1.37 26.60 4.42
CA PRO A 107 -0.70 26.19 3.19
C PRO A 107 -0.86 24.69 2.91
N ALA A 108 -1.08 24.36 1.64
CA ALA A 108 -1.30 23.02 1.14
C ALA A 108 -0.69 22.88 -0.26
N THR A 109 -0.27 21.67 -0.62
CA THR A 109 0.37 21.36 -1.92
C THR A 109 -0.40 20.32 -2.72
N GLY A 110 -1.54 19.85 -2.21
CA GLY A 110 -2.43 18.93 -2.89
C GLY A 110 -3.79 19.58 -3.15
N SER A 111 -4.50 19.03 -4.13
CA SER A 111 -5.86 19.42 -4.46
C SER A 111 -6.56 18.27 -5.14
N ASP A 112 -7.89 18.26 -5.18
CA ASP A 112 -8.65 17.39 -6.07
C ASP A 112 -9.82 18.15 -6.71
N THR A 113 -10.34 17.59 -7.80
CA THR A 113 -11.49 18.17 -8.50
C THR A 113 -12.11 17.20 -9.49
N ARG A 114 -13.39 17.40 -9.77
CA ARG A 114 -14.08 16.76 -10.90
C ARG A 114 -13.71 17.38 -12.25
N TYR A 115 -13.32 18.65 -12.30
CA TYR A 115 -13.12 19.35 -13.57
C TYR A 115 -11.82 18.90 -14.26
N GLU A 116 -11.85 18.83 -15.59
CA GLU A 116 -10.66 18.57 -16.41
C GLU A 116 -9.54 19.58 -16.10
N ILE A 117 -8.31 19.11 -15.92
CA ILE A 117 -7.13 19.97 -15.79
C ILE A 117 -6.55 20.29 -17.16
N THR A 118 -7.06 21.36 -17.76
CA THR A 118 -6.50 21.93 -18.99
C THR A 118 -5.10 22.51 -18.76
N GLY A 119 -4.34 22.82 -19.82
CA GLY A 119 -3.01 23.43 -19.70
C GLY A 119 -3.00 24.74 -18.90
N SER A 120 -4.06 25.55 -19.02
CA SER A 120 -4.20 26.79 -18.24
C SER A 120 -4.42 26.53 -16.74
N ARG A 121 -5.21 25.51 -16.40
CA ARG A 121 -5.46 25.08 -15.01
C ARG A 121 -4.23 24.43 -14.40
N ALA A 122 -3.52 23.57 -15.16
CA ALA A 122 -2.28 22.95 -14.72
C ALA A 122 -1.21 24.00 -14.37
N LYS A 123 -1.02 25.00 -15.24
CA LYS A 123 -0.12 26.11 -14.97
C LYS A 123 -0.53 26.89 -13.73
N TRP A 124 -1.82 27.22 -13.60
CA TRP A 124 -2.35 27.92 -12.44
C TRP A 124 -2.07 27.15 -11.14
N LEU A 125 -2.35 25.84 -11.11
CA LEU A 125 -2.09 24.96 -9.97
C LEU A 125 -0.61 25.00 -9.59
N HIS A 126 0.29 24.80 -10.56
CA HIS A 126 1.72 24.79 -10.31
C HIS A 126 2.23 26.14 -9.75
N ASP A 127 1.80 27.25 -10.35
CA ASP A 127 2.18 28.61 -9.94
C ASP A 127 1.67 28.98 -8.54
N HIS A 128 0.57 28.36 -8.09
CA HIS A 128 0.00 28.55 -6.74
C HIS A 128 0.47 27.50 -5.73
N GLY A 129 1.53 26.74 -6.04
CA GLY A 129 2.18 25.83 -5.10
C GLY A 129 1.60 24.42 -5.04
N TYR A 130 0.55 24.11 -5.81
CA TYR A 130 0.03 22.75 -5.93
C TYR A 130 0.98 21.86 -6.71
N ARG A 131 1.12 20.61 -6.27
CA ARG A 131 2.00 19.57 -6.86
C ARG A 131 1.30 18.23 -7.00
N PHE A 132 0.23 17.99 -6.26
CA PHE A 132 -0.55 16.75 -6.29
C PHE A 132 -2.00 17.07 -6.65
N VAL A 133 -2.56 16.34 -7.61
CA VAL A 133 -3.92 16.55 -8.10
C VAL A 133 -4.70 15.24 -8.08
N GLY A 134 -5.73 15.17 -7.25
CA GLY A 134 -6.69 14.08 -7.20
C GLY A 134 -7.61 14.15 -8.40
N ARG A 135 -7.69 13.05 -9.16
CA ARG A 135 -8.51 12.99 -10.37
C ARG A 135 -9.31 11.70 -10.44
N TYR A 136 -10.57 11.82 -10.84
CA TYR A 136 -11.45 10.67 -10.96
C TYR A 136 -11.09 9.82 -12.17
N ILE A 137 -11.05 8.50 -12.01
CA ILE A 137 -10.79 7.57 -13.12
C ILE A 137 -12.07 7.04 -13.77
N TYR A 138 -13.23 7.35 -13.20
CA TYR A 138 -14.51 6.82 -13.64
C TYR A 138 -15.61 7.85 -13.43
N ASP A 139 -16.52 7.93 -14.40
CA ASP A 139 -17.79 8.64 -14.30
C ASP A 139 -18.91 7.66 -14.66
N PRO A 140 -19.89 7.44 -13.77
CA PRO A 140 -20.92 6.44 -14.01
C PRO A 140 -21.80 6.77 -15.23
N PRO A 141 -22.26 5.75 -15.97
CA PRO A 141 -23.19 5.95 -17.07
C PRO A 141 -24.40 6.80 -16.68
N GLY A 142 -24.66 7.86 -17.44
CA GLY A 142 -25.77 8.80 -17.17
C GLY A 142 -25.43 9.94 -16.21
N SER A 143 -24.21 9.99 -15.68
CA SER A 143 -23.70 11.16 -14.96
C SER A 143 -23.62 12.39 -15.88
N THR A 144 -23.82 13.57 -15.31
CA THR A 144 -23.60 14.87 -15.95
C THR A 144 -22.40 15.61 -15.36
N LEU A 145 -21.65 14.94 -14.49
CA LEU A 145 -20.52 15.53 -13.77
C LEU A 145 -19.24 15.58 -14.60
N ASP A 146 -19.12 14.72 -15.63
CA ASP A 146 -18.00 14.69 -16.58
C ASP A 146 -16.64 14.59 -15.87
N LYS A 147 -16.61 13.84 -14.75
CA LYS A 147 -15.58 13.98 -13.72
C LYS A 147 -14.26 13.27 -14.04
N GLU A 148 -14.29 12.29 -14.93
CA GLU A 148 -13.19 11.40 -15.23
C GLU A 148 -12.05 12.10 -15.99
N ILE A 149 -10.85 11.53 -15.89
CA ILE A 149 -9.66 12.00 -16.61
C ILE A 149 -9.93 12.05 -18.12
N LYS A 150 -9.59 13.17 -18.77
CA LYS A 150 -9.79 13.39 -20.21
C LYS A 150 -8.58 12.96 -21.05
N PRO A 151 -8.76 12.65 -22.35
CA PRO A 151 -7.65 12.38 -23.25
C PRO A 151 -6.61 13.50 -23.25
N GLY A 152 -5.33 13.17 -23.00
CA GLY A 152 -4.23 14.14 -22.94
C GLY A 152 -4.09 14.90 -21.61
N GLU A 153 -5.03 14.74 -20.67
CA GLU A 153 -4.99 15.44 -19.38
C GLU A 153 -3.78 15.01 -18.52
N LEU A 154 -3.46 13.71 -18.47
CA LEU A 154 -2.30 13.21 -17.72
C LEU A 154 -0.97 13.75 -18.25
N GLU A 155 -0.81 13.83 -19.58
CA GLU A 155 0.37 14.44 -20.20
C GLU A 155 0.48 15.93 -19.85
N THR A 156 -0.65 16.63 -19.86
CA THR A 156 -0.74 18.04 -19.46
C THR A 156 -0.32 18.23 -18.00
N LEU A 157 -0.80 17.39 -17.09
CA LEU A 157 -0.42 17.42 -15.68
C LEU A 157 1.09 17.17 -15.50
N PHE A 158 1.63 16.10 -16.08
CA PHE A 158 3.03 15.72 -15.88
C PHE A 158 4.00 16.73 -16.51
N SER A 159 3.70 17.26 -17.69
CA SER A 159 4.53 18.27 -18.36
C SER A 159 4.59 19.61 -17.61
N ASN A 160 3.59 19.88 -16.75
CA ASN A 160 3.57 21.03 -15.84
C ASN A 160 4.16 20.70 -14.44
N GLY A 161 4.82 19.56 -14.28
CA GLY A 161 5.46 19.17 -13.01
C GLY A 161 4.48 18.77 -11.91
N LEU A 162 3.22 18.48 -12.27
CA LEU A 162 2.19 18.00 -11.35
C LEU A 162 2.20 16.47 -11.28
N LYS A 163 1.70 15.95 -10.17
CA LYS A 163 1.52 14.52 -9.92
C LYS A 163 0.05 14.23 -9.68
N VAL A 164 -0.36 12.99 -9.96
CA VAL A 164 -1.77 12.58 -9.88
C VAL A 164 -1.98 11.49 -8.85
N PHE A 165 -3.07 11.53 -8.10
CA PHE A 165 -3.55 10.37 -7.35
C PHE A 165 -4.97 10.00 -7.83
N PRO A 166 -5.21 8.75 -8.29
CA PRO A 166 -6.48 8.37 -8.89
C PRO A 166 -7.57 8.11 -7.85
N ILE A 167 -8.76 8.66 -8.10
CA ILE A 167 -9.96 8.53 -7.26
C ILE A 167 -10.98 7.67 -8.00
N TYR A 168 -11.54 6.67 -7.31
CA TYR A 168 -12.69 5.92 -7.79
C TYR A 168 -13.92 6.26 -6.94
N GLN A 169 -14.90 6.89 -7.57
CA GLN A 169 -16.21 7.15 -6.97
C GLN A 169 -17.27 6.87 -8.02
N ASP A 170 -18.12 5.88 -7.76
CA ASP A 170 -19.38 5.72 -8.49
C ASP A 170 -20.41 6.71 -7.89
N ASN A 171 -21.33 6.22 -7.05
CA ASN A 171 -22.15 7.03 -6.15
C ASN A 171 -21.44 7.27 -4.81
N ALA A 172 -21.35 6.20 -4.00
CA ALA A 172 -20.75 6.19 -2.67
C ALA A 172 -21.39 7.18 -1.69
N ARG A 173 -22.72 7.37 -1.74
CA ARG A 173 -23.45 8.40 -0.98
C ARG A 173 -24.40 7.86 0.09
N LYS A 174 -24.58 6.54 0.18
CA LYS A 174 -25.48 5.90 1.14
C LYS A 174 -25.08 4.45 1.40
N LEU A 175 -25.50 3.90 2.54
CA LEU A 175 -25.21 2.52 2.96
C LEU A 175 -25.46 1.47 1.88
N ALA A 176 -26.57 1.58 1.15
CA ALA A 176 -26.97 0.62 0.11
C ALA A 176 -25.99 0.54 -1.08
N ASP A 177 -25.08 1.50 -1.22
CA ASP A 177 -24.03 1.48 -2.24
C ASP A 177 -22.87 0.53 -1.87
N PHE A 178 -22.83 0.02 -0.63
CA PHE A 178 -21.72 -0.75 -0.08
C PHE A 178 -22.14 -2.19 0.25
N SER A 179 -21.48 -3.13 -0.41
CA SER A 179 -21.54 -4.56 -0.15
C SER A 179 -20.29 -5.22 -0.70
N TYR A 180 -19.98 -6.45 -0.28
CA TYR A 180 -18.87 -7.20 -0.86
C TYR A 180 -18.97 -7.30 -2.39
N SER A 181 -20.15 -7.65 -2.91
CA SER A 181 -20.37 -7.82 -4.36
C SER A 181 -20.18 -6.51 -5.14
N SER A 182 -20.71 -5.39 -4.65
CA SER A 182 -20.49 -4.08 -5.28
C SER A 182 -19.02 -3.66 -5.21
N GLY A 183 -18.35 -3.93 -4.08
CA GLY A 183 -16.91 -3.72 -3.91
C GLY A 183 -16.08 -4.49 -4.93
N TYR A 184 -16.39 -5.76 -5.13
CA TYR A 184 -15.71 -6.59 -6.13
C TYR A 184 -15.91 -6.03 -7.56
N GLN A 185 -17.14 -5.66 -7.93
CA GLN A 185 -17.39 -5.08 -9.26
C GLN A 185 -16.71 -3.71 -9.44
N HIS A 186 -16.74 -2.85 -8.42
CA HIS A 186 -16.06 -1.56 -8.43
C HIS A 186 -14.54 -1.72 -8.53
N GLY A 187 -13.95 -2.71 -7.83
CA GLY A 187 -12.52 -3.02 -7.94
C GLY A 187 -12.12 -3.48 -9.35
N LEU A 188 -12.92 -4.33 -10.00
CA LEU A 188 -12.69 -4.74 -11.39
C LEU A 188 -12.78 -3.56 -12.36
N ASN A 189 -13.80 -2.71 -12.19
CA ASN A 189 -13.98 -1.53 -13.01
C ASN A 189 -12.84 -0.51 -12.83
N ALA A 190 -12.46 -0.24 -11.58
CA ALA A 190 -11.33 0.61 -11.24
C ALA A 190 -10.02 0.10 -11.86
N HIS A 191 -9.76 -1.21 -11.79
CA HIS A 191 -8.60 -1.82 -12.44
C HIS A 191 -8.59 -1.57 -13.94
N LYS A 192 -9.72 -1.79 -14.60
CA LYS A 192 -9.86 -1.58 -16.05
C LYS A 192 -9.55 -0.13 -16.40
N HIS A 193 -10.24 0.84 -15.79
CA HIS A 193 -10.05 2.25 -16.07
C HIS A 193 -8.62 2.72 -15.77
N ALA A 194 -8.06 2.33 -14.62
CA ALA A 194 -6.69 2.69 -14.30
C ALA A 194 -5.69 2.11 -15.33
N SER A 195 -5.93 0.89 -15.82
CA SER A 195 -5.13 0.29 -16.90
C SER A 195 -5.30 0.98 -18.24
N ASP A 196 -6.51 1.44 -18.59
CA ASP A 196 -6.79 2.17 -19.83
C ASP A 196 -6.08 3.54 -19.85
N TYR A 197 -5.99 4.23 -18.71
CA TYR A 197 -5.17 5.44 -18.56
C TYR A 197 -3.67 5.16 -18.49
N GLY A 198 -3.27 3.89 -18.41
CA GLY A 198 -1.88 3.49 -18.36
C GLY A 198 -1.22 3.59 -16.98
N PHE A 199 -1.97 3.72 -15.88
CA PHE A 199 -1.36 3.80 -14.56
C PHE A 199 -0.41 2.62 -14.30
N ASN A 200 0.74 2.95 -13.69
CA ASN A 200 1.83 2.00 -13.48
C ASN A 200 1.53 1.03 -12.32
N ARG A 201 2.22 -0.12 -12.29
CA ARG A 201 2.11 -1.09 -11.18
C ARG A 201 2.43 -0.41 -9.83
N GLY A 202 1.69 -0.79 -8.80
CA GLY A 202 1.78 -0.25 -7.44
C GLY A 202 1.19 1.15 -7.28
N THR A 203 0.36 1.61 -8.22
CA THR A 203 -0.45 2.83 -8.02
C THR A 203 -1.59 2.54 -7.05
N THR A 204 -1.79 3.42 -6.07
CA THR A 204 -2.91 3.37 -5.13
C THR A 204 -4.12 4.06 -5.73
N ILE A 205 -5.28 3.41 -5.75
CA ILE A 205 -6.56 4.00 -6.16
C ILE A 205 -7.39 4.25 -4.92
N TYR A 206 -7.85 5.49 -4.70
CA TYR A 206 -8.64 5.89 -3.54
C TYR A 206 -10.14 5.66 -3.81
N PHE A 207 -10.73 4.68 -3.13
CA PHE A 207 -12.16 4.39 -3.24
C PHE A 207 -12.96 5.21 -2.24
N ALA A 208 -13.99 5.90 -2.73
CA ALA A 208 -14.75 6.85 -1.92
C ALA A 208 -15.82 6.18 -1.04
N VAL A 209 -15.92 6.68 0.19
CA VAL A 209 -17.06 6.57 1.10
C VAL A 209 -17.47 7.99 1.46
N ASP A 210 -18.39 8.55 0.69
CA ASP A 210 -18.65 9.99 0.64
C ASP A 210 -20.00 10.35 1.28
N TYR A 211 -20.20 9.84 2.50
CA TYR A 211 -21.33 10.12 3.39
C TYR A 211 -20.94 9.92 4.86
N ASP A 212 -21.79 10.40 5.79
CA ASP A 212 -21.57 10.23 7.23
C ASP A 212 -21.89 8.81 7.70
N ALA A 213 -20.96 7.88 7.50
CA ALA A 213 -21.09 6.50 7.93
C ALA A 213 -20.84 6.35 9.44
N THR A 214 -21.79 5.72 10.12
CA THR A 214 -21.68 5.35 11.53
C THR A 214 -20.72 4.17 11.75
N GLY A 215 -20.25 3.95 12.98
CA GLY A 215 -19.41 2.80 13.30
C GLY A 215 -20.03 1.45 12.91
N GLU A 216 -21.34 1.28 13.13
CA GLU A 216 -22.07 0.06 12.77
C GLU A 216 -22.10 -0.18 11.25
N GLU A 217 -22.37 0.87 10.47
CA GLU A 217 -22.36 0.81 9.00
C GLU A 217 -20.97 0.52 8.44
N ILE A 218 -19.93 1.05 9.10
CA ILE A 218 -18.54 0.79 8.72
C ILE A 218 -18.24 -0.72 8.81
N HIS A 219 -18.52 -1.36 9.94
CA HIS A 219 -18.23 -2.78 10.11
C HIS A 219 -19.17 -3.69 9.30
N SER A 220 -20.46 -3.35 9.21
CA SER A 220 -21.46 -4.21 8.58
C SER A 220 -21.49 -4.15 7.05
N ALA A 221 -21.04 -3.05 6.44
CA ALA A 221 -21.14 -2.84 4.99
C ALA A 221 -19.86 -2.33 4.33
N ILE A 222 -19.19 -1.31 4.91
CA ILE A 222 -18.03 -0.67 4.28
C ILE A 222 -16.81 -1.58 4.32
N VAL A 223 -16.49 -2.21 5.45
CA VAL A 223 -15.39 -3.18 5.55
C VAL A 223 -15.60 -4.36 4.56
N PRO A 224 -16.78 -5.01 4.51
CA PRO A 224 -17.09 -6.00 3.47
C PRO A 224 -16.91 -5.48 2.04
N TYR A 225 -17.32 -4.26 1.75
CA TYR A 225 -17.09 -3.62 0.45
C TYR A 225 -15.59 -3.54 0.11
N PHE A 226 -14.75 -3.09 1.04
CA PHE A 226 -13.30 -2.99 0.81
C PHE A 226 -12.60 -4.35 0.72
N HIS A 227 -13.09 -5.40 1.39
CA HIS A 227 -12.63 -6.78 1.12
C HIS A 227 -12.95 -7.20 -0.32
N GLY A 228 -14.14 -6.85 -0.83
CA GLY A 228 -14.50 -7.06 -2.23
C GLY A 228 -13.55 -6.33 -3.19
N VAL A 229 -13.26 -5.04 -2.92
CA VAL A 229 -12.31 -4.22 -3.71
C VAL A 229 -10.92 -4.87 -3.71
N GLN A 230 -10.41 -5.26 -2.54
CA GLN A 230 -9.11 -5.91 -2.40
C GLN A 230 -9.06 -7.22 -3.21
N ALA A 231 -10.07 -8.07 -3.07
CA ALA A 231 -10.16 -9.34 -3.81
C ALA A 231 -10.19 -9.12 -5.32
N ALA A 232 -10.93 -8.12 -5.80
CA ALA A 232 -10.97 -7.77 -7.23
C ALA A 232 -9.63 -7.25 -7.76
N LEU A 233 -8.97 -6.32 -7.06
CA LEU A 233 -7.66 -5.84 -7.48
C LEU A 233 -6.60 -6.95 -7.47
N ALA A 234 -6.67 -7.84 -6.48
CA ALA A 234 -5.77 -8.98 -6.36
C ALA A 234 -6.01 -9.99 -7.50
N SER A 235 -7.26 -10.28 -7.87
CA SER A 235 -7.59 -11.17 -8.99
C SER A 235 -7.11 -10.64 -10.35
N GLN A 236 -6.88 -9.33 -10.45
CA GLN A 236 -6.28 -8.67 -11.61
C GLN A 236 -4.74 -8.53 -11.53
N GLY A 237 -4.07 -9.52 -10.93
CA GLY A 237 -2.61 -9.63 -10.88
C GLY A 237 -1.93 -8.62 -9.95
N LYS A 238 -2.66 -8.12 -8.94
CA LYS A 238 -2.15 -7.19 -7.91
C LYS A 238 -1.46 -5.95 -8.52
N LYS A 239 -1.91 -5.49 -9.70
CA LYS A 239 -1.29 -4.35 -10.39
C LYS A 239 -1.47 -3.05 -9.61
N TYR A 240 -2.60 -2.87 -8.95
CA TYR A 240 -2.94 -1.68 -8.16
C TYR A 240 -3.27 -2.07 -6.73
N THR A 241 -3.13 -1.11 -5.82
CA THR A 241 -3.54 -1.23 -4.43
C THR A 241 -4.72 -0.31 -4.16
N HIS A 242 -5.48 -0.59 -3.10
CA HIS A 242 -6.57 0.28 -2.70
C HIS A 242 -6.11 1.25 -1.61
N GLY A 243 -6.59 2.48 -1.71
CA GLY A 243 -6.68 3.44 -0.63
C GLY A 243 -8.15 3.74 -0.36
N VAL A 244 -8.42 4.42 0.74
CA VAL A 244 -9.78 4.79 1.16
C VAL A 244 -9.91 6.31 1.22
N TYR A 245 -10.99 6.83 0.64
CA TYR A 245 -11.47 8.18 0.92
C TYR A 245 -12.69 8.13 1.84
N GLY A 246 -12.69 8.93 2.91
CA GLY A 246 -13.79 8.95 3.87
C GLY A 246 -13.48 9.72 5.16
N SER A 247 -14.35 9.64 6.15
CA SER A 247 -14.12 10.27 7.47
C SER A 247 -12.93 9.62 8.20
N ARG A 248 -12.39 10.26 9.24
CA ARG A 248 -11.27 9.71 10.02
C ARG A 248 -11.56 8.30 10.56
N ASN A 249 -12.78 8.04 11.03
CA ASN A 249 -13.21 6.72 11.49
C ASN A 249 -13.26 5.69 10.35
N VAL A 250 -13.89 6.04 9.21
CA VAL A 250 -13.90 5.17 8.01
C VAL A 250 -12.47 4.82 7.60
N CYS A 251 -11.62 5.83 7.43
CA CYS A 251 -10.24 5.64 6.99
C CYS A 251 -9.44 4.78 7.97
N SER A 252 -9.59 5.00 9.29
CA SER A 252 -8.88 4.23 10.31
C SER A 252 -9.31 2.76 10.31
N THR A 253 -10.62 2.50 10.37
CA THR A 253 -11.19 1.14 10.47
C THR A 253 -10.95 0.35 9.19
N VAL A 254 -11.20 0.94 8.02
CA VAL A 254 -10.92 0.30 6.72
C VAL A 254 -9.44 -0.01 6.59
N SER A 255 -8.56 0.92 6.96
CA SER A 255 -7.11 0.67 6.90
C SER A 255 -6.67 -0.46 7.83
N SER A 256 -7.23 -0.55 9.04
CA SER A 256 -6.88 -1.61 9.98
C SER A 256 -7.43 -2.99 9.61
N GLU A 257 -8.61 -3.05 8.98
CA GLU A 257 -9.30 -4.33 8.71
C GLU A 257 -9.06 -4.85 7.29
N THR A 258 -8.78 -3.96 6.34
CA THR A 258 -8.64 -4.31 4.91
C THR A 258 -7.29 -3.90 4.32
N PHE A 259 -6.39 -3.35 5.14
CA PHE A 259 -5.01 -3.03 4.78
C PHE A 259 -4.89 -2.01 3.65
N ALA A 260 -5.80 -1.03 3.64
CA ALA A 260 -5.72 0.11 2.74
C ALA A 260 -4.32 0.73 2.81
N ARG A 261 -3.68 0.88 1.64
CA ARG A 261 -2.30 1.36 1.58
C ARG A 261 -2.19 2.76 2.14
N PHE A 262 -3.13 3.63 1.78
CA PHE A 262 -3.19 5.02 2.20
C PHE A 262 -4.64 5.48 2.45
N SER A 263 -4.78 6.51 3.27
CA SER A 263 -6.06 7.21 3.49
C SER A 263 -6.04 8.61 2.88
N PHE A 264 -7.13 8.95 2.20
CA PHE A 264 -7.50 10.30 1.79
C PHE A 264 -8.65 10.78 2.68
N VAL A 265 -8.35 11.64 3.64
CA VAL A 265 -9.29 12.01 4.70
C VAL A 265 -10.21 13.13 4.23
N SER A 266 -11.52 12.95 4.38
CA SER A 266 -12.55 13.99 4.16
C SER A 266 -12.60 14.98 5.33
N GLY A 267 -11.50 15.70 5.55
CA GLY A 267 -11.35 16.61 6.69
C GLY A 267 -12.34 17.77 6.67
N MET A 268 -12.74 18.27 5.50
CA MET A 268 -13.70 19.36 5.34
C MET A 268 -15.13 18.97 5.72
N SER A 269 -15.45 17.67 5.78
CA SER A 269 -16.73 17.14 6.25
C SER A 269 -16.80 17.14 7.77
N TRP A 270 -16.57 18.30 8.40
CA TRP A 270 -16.47 18.47 9.84
C TRP A 270 -17.77 18.16 10.60
N GLY A 271 -18.90 18.10 9.91
CA GLY A 271 -20.18 17.65 10.47
C GLY A 271 -20.35 16.12 10.53
N PHE A 272 -19.49 15.34 9.87
CA PHE A 272 -19.59 13.89 9.89
C PHE A 272 -19.21 13.35 11.27
N SER A 273 -20.05 12.49 11.84
CA SER A 273 -19.81 11.80 13.11
C SER A 273 -18.46 11.09 13.15
N GLY A 274 -18.04 10.46 12.03
CA GLY A 274 -16.74 9.79 11.91
C GLY A 274 -15.52 10.72 11.91
N ASN A 275 -15.71 12.04 11.95
CA ASN A 275 -14.65 13.04 12.11
C ASN A 275 -14.60 13.63 13.52
N LEU A 276 -15.61 13.35 14.37
CA LEU A 276 -15.72 13.89 15.72
C LEU A 276 -15.07 12.94 16.73
N GLY A 277 -13.96 13.35 17.33
CA GLY A 277 -13.27 12.58 18.37
C GLY A 277 -12.42 11.41 17.86
N PHE A 278 -12.21 11.31 16.55
CA PHE A 278 -11.28 10.35 15.95
C PHE A 278 -9.97 11.04 15.55
N PRO A 279 -8.79 10.50 15.91
CA PRO A 279 -7.51 11.01 15.43
C PRO A 279 -7.37 10.78 13.92
N ILE A 280 -6.53 11.56 13.26
CA ILE A 280 -6.21 11.33 11.84
C ILE A 280 -5.45 9.99 11.70
N PRO A 281 -5.81 9.12 10.73
CA PRO A 281 -5.24 7.77 10.62
C PRO A 281 -3.74 7.80 10.32
N ARG A 282 -2.98 6.83 10.84
CA ARG A 282 -1.51 6.71 10.66
C ARG A 282 -1.07 6.81 9.20
N ASN A 283 -1.80 6.16 8.30
CA ASN A 283 -1.52 6.07 6.87
C ASN A 283 -2.22 7.17 6.04
N TRP A 284 -2.53 8.34 6.63
CA TRP A 284 -3.07 9.46 5.87
C TRP A 284 -2.05 9.99 4.86
N ALA A 285 -2.43 10.00 3.58
CA ALA A 285 -1.65 10.56 2.47
C ALA A 285 -2.12 11.97 2.11
N PHE A 286 -3.44 12.15 2.11
CA PHE A 286 -4.11 13.39 1.76
C PHE A 286 -5.19 13.70 2.81
N ASN A 287 -5.41 14.98 3.11
CA ASN A 287 -6.52 15.43 3.95
C ASN A 287 -7.18 16.63 3.27
N GLN A 288 -8.41 16.44 2.78
CA GLN A 288 -9.25 17.45 2.17
C GLN A 288 -9.71 18.44 3.23
N ILE A 289 -9.42 19.73 3.09
CA ILE A 289 -9.67 20.72 4.16
C ILE A 289 -10.56 21.90 3.76
N LYS A 290 -10.66 22.22 2.46
CA LYS A 290 -11.49 23.34 2.00
C LYS A 290 -11.86 23.22 0.52
N GLU A 291 -13.15 23.28 0.20
CA GLU A 291 -13.63 23.57 -1.16
C GLU A 291 -13.55 25.08 -1.41
N PHE A 292 -13.08 25.49 -2.59
CA PHE A 292 -13.11 26.88 -3.01
C PHE A 292 -13.22 27.02 -4.52
N LYS A 293 -13.73 28.17 -4.97
CA LYS A 293 -13.85 28.50 -6.39
C LYS A 293 -12.59 29.19 -6.89
N VAL A 294 -11.97 28.62 -7.92
CA VAL A 294 -10.87 29.23 -8.66
C VAL A 294 -11.45 30.13 -9.76
N THR A 295 -10.83 31.31 -9.95
CA THR A 295 -11.10 32.20 -11.08
C THR A 295 -9.77 32.53 -11.75
N ASN A 296 -9.54 32.00 -12.95
CA ASN A 296 -8.34 32.18 -13.75
C ASN A 296 -8.70 32.83 -15.09
N GLY A 297 -8.77 34.16 -15.11
CA GLY A 297 -9.35 34.89 -16.24
C GLY A 297 -10.85 34.60 -16.36
N SER A 298 -11.29 34.12 -17.53
CA SER A 298 -12.69 33.68 -17.76
C SER A 298 -12.95 32.23 -17.34
N ASP A 299 -11.91 31.47 -16.98
CA ASP A 299 -12.06 30.09 -16.54
C ASP A 299 -12.35 30.03 -15.04
N THR A 300 -13.48 29.42 -14.68
CA THR A 300 -13.91 29.24 -13.28
C THR A 300 -14.25 27.79 -13.02
N PHE A 301 -13.71 27.23 -11.94
CA PHE A 301 -13.94 25.85 -11.53
C PHE A 301 -13.81 25.70 -10.02
N ASP A 302 -14.44 24.68 -9.46
CA ASP A 302 -14.32 24.36 -8.04
C ASP A 302 -13.12 23.43 -7.84
N LEU A 303 -12.34 23.70 -6.79
CA LEU A 303 -11.15 22.96 -6.42
C LEU A 303 -11.19 22.71 -4.92
N ASP A 304 -10.87 21.49 -4.53
CA ASP A 304 -10.67 21.12 -3.15
C ASP A 304 -9.19 21.24 -2.78
N ARG A 305 -8.93 21.75 -1.58
CA ARG A 305 -7.59 21.91 -1.03
C ARG A 305 -7.23 20.70 -0.17
N ASP A 306 -6.09 20.08 -0.49
CA ASP A 306 -5.60 18.91 0.22
C ASP A 306 -4.22 19.14 0.86
N VAL A 307 -4.14 18.86 2.14
CA VAL A 307 -2.86 18.72 2.83
C VAL A 307 -2.23 17.40 2.42
N VAL A 308 -0.95 17.41 2.03
CA VAL A 308 -0.19 16.22 1.62
C VAL A 308 0.76 15.80 2.74
N SER A 309 0.65 14.54 3.19
CA SER A 309 1.57 14.01 4.22
C SER A 309 2.95 13.63 3.66
N GLY A 310 2.99 13.28 2.37
CA GLY A 310 4.19 12.86 1.65
C GLY A 310 4.46 11.35 1.65
N ILE A 311 3.59 10.53 2.28
CA ILE A 311 3.76 9.05 2.23
C ILE A 311 3.32 8.47 0.88
N ASP A 312 2.34 9.10 0.22
CA ASP A 312 2.03 8.85 -1.19
C ASP A 312 2.79 9.85 -2.06
N HIS A 313 3.59 9.33 -2.98
CA HIS A 313 4.42 10.14 -3.87
C HIS A 313 3.67 10.63 -5.10
N GLY A 314 2.42 10.19 -5.30
CA GLY A 314 1.64 10.45 -6.49
C GLY A 314 2.24 9.76 -7.74
N VAL A 315 1.50 9.85 -8.83
CA VAL A 315 1.86 9.36 -10.14
C VAL A 315 2.43 10.52 -10.95
N SER A 316 3.65 10.36 -11.47
CA SER A 316 4.30 11.34 -12.35
C SER A 316 4.54 10.83 -13.77
N SER A 317 4.13 9.60 -14.06
CA SER A 317 4.19 8.98 -15.39
C SER A 317 3.23 7.81 -15.48
N VAL A 318 2.89 7.43 -16.71
CA VAL A 318 2.06 6.26 -17.04
C VAL A 318 2.72 5.45 -18.15
N ASN A 319 2.25 4.22 -18.35
CA ASN A 319 2.75 3.27 -19.36
C ASN A 319 4.23 2.91 -19.20
N ASP A 320 4.75 2.93 -17.97
CA ASP A 320 6.08 2.42 -17.67
C ASP A 320 6.13 0.92 -17.95
N LYS A 321 7.10 0.52 -18.78
CA LYS A 321 7.31 -0.86 -19.19
C LYS A 321 8.25 -1.63 -18.26
N GLY A 322 8.71 -0.99 -17.19
CA GLY A 322 9.79 -1.48 -16.36
C GLY A 322 11.13 -1.32 -17.08
N GLY A 323 12.15 -0.86 -16.37
CA GLY A 323 13.50 -0.77 -16.93
C GLY A 323 14.10 -2.17 -17.19
N PRO A 324 15.18 -2.28 -17.98
CA PRO A 324 15.84 -3.56 -18.21
C PRO A 324 16.54 -4.05 -16.93
N ALA A 325 16.73 -5.36 -16.80
CA ALA A 325 17.30 -5.98 -15.61
C ALA A 325 18.67 -5.43 -15.19
N ASP A 326 19.54 -5.04 -16.12
CA ASP A 326 20.83 -4.40 -15.84
C ASP A 326 20.66 -3.03 -15.19
N GLY A 327 19.66 -2.26 -15.62
CA GLY A 327 19.30 -1.00 -14.98
C GLY A 327 18.82 -1.20 -13.55
N PHE A 328 18.09 -2.27 -13.29
CA PHE A 328 17.65 -2.63 -11.93
C PHE A 328 18.81 -3.14 -11.07
N ILE A 329 19.72 -3.95 -11.61
CA ILE A 329 20.95 -4.39 -10.92
C ILE A 329 21.83 -3.19 -10.54
N ALA A 330 21.99 -2.20 -11.43
CA ALA A 330 22.73 -0.98 -11.12
C ALA A 330 22.09 -0.18 -9.98
N TYR A 331 20.75 -0.13 -9.93
CA TYR A 331 20.02 0.48 -8.82
C TYR A 331 20.20 -0.29 -7.50
N VAL A 332 20.17 -1.63 -7.54
CA VAL A 332 20.46 -2.46 -6.37
C VAL A 332 21.89 -2.27 -5.89
N GLN A 333 22.86 -2.09 -6.81
CA GLN A 333 24.24 -1.74 -6.46
C GLN A 333 24.31 -0.39 -5.73
N GLN A 334 23.60 0.64 -6.19
CA GLN A 334 23.53 1.94 -5.50
C GLN A 334 22.98 1.80 -4.08
N LEU A 335 21.88 1.06 -3.89
CA LEU A 335 21.36 0.78 -2.55
C LEU A 335 22.35 0.00 -1.69
N TYR A 336 23.04 -0.99 -2.27
CA TYR A 336 24.05 -1.77 -1.57
C TYR A 336 25.21 -0.90 -1.09
N ASP A 337 25.66 0.05 -1.91
CA ASP A 337 26.70 1.03 -1.58
C ASP A 337 26.23 2.01 -0.51
N LEU A 338 24.99 2.49 -0.60
CA LEU A 338 24.37 3.30 0.45
C LEU A 338 24.28 2.54 1.77
N ALA A 339 23.93 1.24 1.77
CA ALA A 339 23.94 0.43 2.98
C ALA A 339 25.34 0.34 3.61
N GLY A 340 26.39 0.31 2.79
CA GLY A 340 27.78 0.41 3.25
C GLY A 340 28.07 1.76 3.91
N SER A 341 27.67 2.86 3.28
CA SER A 341 27.82 4.22 3.84
C SER A 341 27.00 4.45 5.12
N TYR A 342 25.91 3.71 5.29
CA TYR A 342 25.08 3.67 6.49
C TYR A 342 25.68 2.79 7.61
N GLY A 343 26.85 2.19 7.38
CA GLY A 343 27.59 1.42 8.38
C GLY A 343 27.25 -0.08 8.42
N ALA A 344 26.48 -0.61 7.45
CA ALA A 344 26.25 -2.04 7.36
C ALA A 344 27.39 -2.76 6.63
N SER A 345 27.65 -4.02 7.02
CA SER A 345 28.66 -4.89 6.41
C SER A 345 28.11 -6.31 6.18
N GLY A 346 28.80 -7.09 5.35
CA GLY A 346 28.45 -8.49 5.05
C GLY A 346 26.99 -8.68 4.63
N GLN A 347 26.33 -9.68 5.22
CA GLN A 347 24.93 -10.02 4.93
C GLN A 347 23.95 -8.91 5.32
N LYS A 348 24.28 -8.05 6.31
CA LYS A 348 23.43 -6.94 6.72
C LYS A 348 23.23 -5.92 5.59
N ARG A 349 24.24 -5.71 4.72
CA ARG A 349 24.08 -4.84 3.54
C ARG A 349 23.00 -5.37 2.60
N SER A 350 23.07 -6.66 2.27
CA SER A 350 22.07 -7.31 1.41
C SER A 350 20.67 -7.26 2.03
N ARG A 351 20.57 -7.51 3.34
CA ARG A 351 19.33 -7.43 4.10
C ARG A 351 18.69 -6.03 4.02
N LEU A 352 19.46 -4.97 4.26
CA LEU A 352 18.97 -3.58 4.18
C LEU A 352 18.46 -3.22 2.78
N VAL A 353 19.11 -3.71 1.73
CA VAL A 353 18.64 -3.51 0.35
C VAL A 353 17.28 -4.18 0.12
N MET A 354 17.10 -5.41 0.61
CA MET A 354 15.82 -6.11 0.49
C MET A 354 14.72 -5.41 1.31
N GLU A 355 15.04 -4.97 2.53
CA GLU A 355 14.15 -4.19 3.40
C GLU A 355 13.72 -2.86 2.75
N TYR A 356 14.67 -2.10 2.18
CA TYR A 356 14.36 -0.86 1.46
C TYR A 356 13.48 -1.13 0.23
N LEU A 357 13.71 -2.20 -0.52
CA LEU A 357 12.89 -2.47 -1.70
C LEU A 357 11.47 -2.89 -1.36
N ARG A 358 11.24 -3.55 -0.22
CA ARG A 358 9.91 -4.04 0.17
C ARG A 358 9.12 -3.12 1.09
N HIS A 359 9.73 -2.08 1.67
CA HIS A 359 9.16 -1.38 2.83
C HIS A 359 7.78 -0.73 2.60
N ARG A 360 7.44 -0.35 1.37
CA ARG A 360 6.14 0.30 1.12
C ARG A 360 5.00 -0.70 1.07
N GLU A 361 5.12 -1.74 0.23
CA GLU A 361 4.08 -2.77 0.13
C GLU A 361 4.08 -3.73 1.34
N TYR A 362 5.26 -4.14 1.81
CA TYR A 362 5.45 -5.21 2.80
C TYR A 362 6.14 -4.75 4.09
N GLY A 363 6.13 -3.44 4.40
CA GLY A 363 6.60 -2.88 5.66
C GLY A 363 5.47 -2.61 6.66
N ASN A 364 5.81 -2.09 7.85
CA ASN A 364 4.88 -1.80 8.94
C ASN A 364 3.93 -0.63 8.63
N LYS A 365 2.62 -0.91 8.47
CA LYS A 365 1.56 0.11 8.27
C LYS A 365 0.69 0.36 9.52
N GLY A 366 0.90 -0.32 10.65
CA GLY A 366 0.02 -0.18 11.83
C GLY A 366 0.33 -1.12 13.01
N THR A 367 -0.30 -0.90 14.16
CA THR A 367 -0.26 -1.83 15.30
C THR A 367 -1.07 -3.11 15.04
N ALA A 368 -2.17 -3.05 14.29
CA ALA A 368 -2.84 -4.24 13.75
C ALA A 368 -1.96 -4.97 12.71
N ASP A 369 -1.13 -4.22 12.00
CA ASP A 369 -0.16 -4.70 11.01
C ASP A 369 1.10 -5.34 11.64
N LYS A 370 1.31 -5.17 12.96
CA LYS A 370 2.24 -5.98 13.74
C LYS A 370 1.83 -7.46 13.81
N LEU A 371 0.64 -7.82 13.32
CA LEU A 371 0.22 -9.22 13.11
C LEU A 371 0.29 -9.68 11.64
N GLY A 372 0.57 -8.77 10.69
CA GLY A 372 0.68 -9.03 9.25
C GLY A 372 2.14 -9.29 8.81
N TRP A 373 2.60 -8.63 7.74
CA TRP A 373 3.94 -8.86 7.18
C TRP A 373 5.10 -8.59 8.15
N TRP A 374 4.96 -7.68 9.12
CA TRP A 374 5.99 -7.49 10.14
C TRP A 374 6.19 -8.75 11.00
N TYR A 375 5.10 -9.43 11.35
CA TYR A 375 5.16 -10.69 12.11
C TYR A 375 5.73 -11.83 11.26
N LEU A 376 5.42 -11.84 9.97
CA LEU A 376 5.76 -12.93 9.05
C LEU A 376 7.19 -12.82 8.49
N ILE A 377 7.64 -11.62 8.13
CA ILE A 377 8.90 -11.38 7.42
C ILE A 377 9.77 -10.27 8.05
N GLY A 378 9.44 -9.83 9.27
CA GLY A 378 10.21 -8.86 10.04
C GLY A 378 10.04 -7.40 9.61
N SER A 379 10.54 -6.48 10.44
CA SER A 379 10.58 -5.03 10.14
C SER A 379 11.60 -4.67 9.07
N TYR A 380 11.50 -3.43 8.57
CA TYR A 380 12.56 -2.73 7.84
C TYR A 380 13.26 -1.71 8.76
N ASP A 381 14.45 -1.24 8.35
CA ASP A 381 15.20 -0.16 9.01
C ASP A 381 14.75 1.23 8.49
N PRO A 382 13.98 2.02 9.27
CA PRO A 382 13.48 3.32 8.82
C PRO A 382 14.59 4.37 8.65
N GLY A 383 15.68 4.28 9.43
CA GLY A 383 16.83 5.18 9.29
C GLY A 383 17.56 4.94 7.97
N PHE A 384 17.62 3.69 7.50
CA PHE A 384 18.16 3.39 6.17
C PHE A 384 17.27 3.90 5.04
N VAL A 385 15.94 3.85 5.21
CA VAL A 385 14.99 4.44 4.26
C VAL A 385 15.22 5.95 4.15
N GLU A 386 15.26 6.65 5.29
CA GLU A 386 15.55 8.09 5.31
C GLU A 386 16.92 8.41 4.70
N HIS A 387 17.95 7.62 5.01
CA HIS A 387 19.28 7.79 4.42
C HIS A 387 19.24 7.69 2.90
N CYS A 388 18.57 6.68 2.33
CA CYS A 388 18.44 6.52 0.88
C CYS A 388 17.61 7.64 0.25
N ASP A 389 16.47 7.98 0.83
CA ASP A 389 15.57 9.00 0.31
C ASP A 389 16.24 10.40 0.33
N SER A 390 17.06 10.68 1.35
CA SER A 390 17.90 11.90 1.41
C SER A 390 18.93 12.01 0.28
N LYS A 391 19.26 10.89 -0.37
CA LYS A 391 20.14 10.81 -1.55
C LYS A 391 19.38 10.75 -2.86
N GLY A 392 18.07 10.98 -2.82
CA GLY A 392 17.20 10.98 -4.00
C GLY A 392 16.81 9.59 -4.48
N MET A 393 17.00 8.55 -3.66
CA MET A 393 16.51 7.21 -4.00
C MET A 393 14.98 7.16 -3.87
N SER A 394 14.38 6.30 -4.67
CA SER A 394 12.97 5.93 -4.57
C SER A 394 12.80 4.51 -5.08
N ILE A 395 11.82 3.78 -4.56
CA ILE A 395 11.56 2.40 -4.99
C ILE A 395 11.32 2.32 -6.50
N ARG A 396 12.16 1.53 -7.17
CA ARG A 396 11.88 1.02 -8.51
C ARG A 396 10.97 -0.20 -8.40
N LYS A 397 9.69 -0.02 -8.71
CA LYS A 397 8.63 -1.01 -8.47
C LYS A 397 8.71 -2.24 -9.37
N SER A 398 9.26 -2.12 -10.58
CA SER A 398 9.38 -3.23 -11.50
C SER A 398 10.60 -3.15 -12.41
N PHE A 399 10.94 -4.28 -13.02
CA PHE A 399 11.91 -4.40 -14.10
C PHE A 399 11.51 -5.53 -15.06
N THR A 400 12.02 -5.50 -16.29
CA THR A 400 11.75 -6.56 -17.28
C THR A 400 12.65 -7.77 -17.07
N ASP A 401 12.04 -8.95 -16.88
CA ASP A 401 12.75 -10.23 -16.86
C ASP A 401 13.38 -10.53 -18.23
N PRO A 402 14.71 -10.73 -18.32
CA PRO A 402 15.41 -10.83 -19.59
C PRO A 402 15.16 -12.16 -20.31
N PHE A 403 14.51 -13.13 -19.67
CA PHE A 403 14.24 -14.44 -20.23
C PHE A 403 12.83 -14.51 -20.82
N THR A 404 11.82 -14.12 -20.03
CA THR A 404 10.40 -14.24 -20.37
C THR A 404 9.81 -12.95 -20.94
N GLY A 405 10.40 -11.79 -20.65
CA GLY A 405 9.87 -10.47 -21.03
C GLY A 405 8.77 -9.94 -20.12
N TYR A 406 8.40 -10.66 -19.07
CA TYR A 406 7.42 -10.20 -18.07
C TYR A 406 8.01 -9.10 -17.19
N GLN A 407 7.17 -8.20 -16.68
CA GLN A 407 7.56 -7.22 -15.68
C GLN A 407 7.48 -7.82 -14.29
N LEU A 408 8.60 -7.93 -13.59
CA LEU A 408 8.64 -8.46 -12.23
C LEU A 408 8.50 -7.34 -11.21
N GLY A 409 7.67 -7.55 -10.19
CA GLY A 409 7.51 -6.69 -9.02
C GLY A 409 8.70 -6.80 -8.08
N ALA A 410 9.48 -5.73 -7.99
CA ALA A 410 10.66 -5.67 -7.14
C ALA A 410 10.32 -5.78 -5.64
N GLU A 411 9.21 -5.19 -5.21
CA GLU A 411 8.80 -5.21 -3.80
C GLU A 411 8.45 -6.64 -3.35
N HIS A 412 7.72 -7.40 -4.17
CA HIS A 412 7.32 -8.77 -3.88
C HIS A 412 8.52 -9.72 -3.89
N MET A 413 9.31 -9.73 -4.97
CA MET A 413 10.53 -10.55 -5.06
C MET A 413 11.50 -10.30 -3.88
N MET A 414 11.63 -9.04 -3.44
CA MET A 414 12.50 -8.70 -2.31
C MET A 414 11.86 -9.00 -0.95
N ALA A 415 10.53 -9.02 -0.85
CA ALA A 415 9.83 -9.56 0.31
C ALA A 415 10.12 -11.06 0.46
N THR A 416 9.99 -11.84 -0.61
CA THR A 416 10.34 -13.27 -0.62
C THR A 416 11.80 -13.50 -0.31
N ALA A 417 12.70 -12.72 -0.92
CA ALA A 417 14.13 -12.82 -0.65
C ALA A 417 14.47 -12.49 0.80
N ASN A 418 13.85 -11.46 1.38
CA ASN A 418 14.10 -11.10 2.77
C ASN A 418 13.54 -12.15 3.74
N ALA A 419 12.34 -12.67 3.48
CA ALA A 419 11.72 -13.72 4.27
C ALA A 419 12.62 -14.97 4.34
N HIS A 420 13.07 -15.47 3.18
CA HIS A 420 13.97 -16.62 3.12
C HIS A 420 15.38 -16.33 3.65
N LEU A 421 15.81 -15.07 3.65
CA LEU A 421 17.07 -14.67 4.29
C LEU A 421 16.97 -14.76 5.81
N LEU A 422 15.87 -14.27 6.39
CA LEU A 422 15.62 -14.26 7.84
C LEU A 422 15.25 -15.65 8.37
N THR A 423 14.47 -16.42 7.61
CA THR A 423 14.06 -17.77 7.95
C THR A 423 14.41 -18.71 6.80
N ASP A 424 15.38 -19.58 7.02
CA ASP A 424 15.73 -20.62 6.04
C ASP A 424 14.56 -21.56 5.80
N GLN A 425 14.57 -22.25 4.67
CA GLN A 425 13.58 -23.29 4.42
C GLN A 425 13.65 -24.39 5.51
N PRO A 426 12.53 -25.09 5.79
CA PRO A 426 12.56 -26.21 6.71
C PRO A 426 13.50 -27.33 6.23
N GLY A 427 14.20 -27.98 7.16
CA GLY A 427 15.02 -29.17 6.84
C GLY A 427 14.18 -30.34 6.33
N ASN A 428 12.95 -30.47 6.82
CA ASN A 428 11.94 -31.39 6.28
C ASN A 428 11.17 -30.70 5.14
N LYS A 429 11.37 -31.16 3.90
CA LYS A 429 10.78 -30.56 2.71
C LYS A 429 9.24 -30.56 2.67
N LYS A 430 8.61 -31.44 3.46
CA LYS A 430 7.15 -31.50 3.66
C LYS A 430 6.59 -30.40 4.56
N ALA A 431 7.42 -29.73 5.36
CA ALA A 431 6.95 -28.65 6.22
C ALA A 431 6.87 -27.33 5.44
N ALA A 432 6.25 -26.31 6.03
CA ALA A 432 6.29 -24.92 5.61
C ALA A 432 6.63 -24.03 6.81
N ASN A 433 7.16 -22.83 6.61
CA ASN A 433 7.44 -21.87 7.67
C ASN A 433 7.24 -20.40 7.22
N SER A 434 7.62 -19.45 8.07
CA SER A 434 7.52 -18.01 7.78
C SER A 434 8.29 -17.56 6.54
N GLY A 435 9.42 -18.20 6.22
CA GLY A 435 10.16 -17.94 4.99
C GLY A 435 9.31 -18.26 3.75
N ASP A 436 8.61 -19.40 3.78
CA ASP A 436 7.69 -19.81 2.71
C ASP A 436 6.46 -18.89 2.59
N VAL A 437 5.94 -18.39 3.72
CA VAL A 437 4.82 -17.44 3.73
C VAL A 437 5.19 -16.12 3.04
N GLY A 438 6.47 -15.73 3.10
CA GLY A 438 6.98 -14.58 2.35
C GLY A 438 7.01 -14.76 0.83
N GLY A 439 6.67 -15.94 0.31
CA GLY A 439 6.49 -16.19 -1.12
C GLY A 439 5.36 -17.19 -1.37
N TRP A 440 5.70 -18.35 -1.94
CA TRP A 440 4.72 -19.31 -2.47
C TRP A 440 3.58 -19.69 -1.53
N ALA A 441 3.83 -19.82 -0.22
CA ALA A 441 2.80 -20.24 0.71
C ALA A 441 1.80 -19.11 0.98
N GLY A 442 2.27 -17.86 1.06
CA GLY A 442 1.41 -16.69 1.19
C GLY A 442 0.54 -16.51 -0.06
N ASP A 443 1.13 -16.64 -1.24
CA ASP A 443 0.37 -16.55 -2.48
C ASP A 443 -0.63 -17.70 -2.65
N LEU A 444 -0.28 -18.93 -2.24
CA LEU A 444 -1.20 -20.06 -2.22
C LEU A 444 -2.40 -19.82 -1.28
N MET A 445 -2.18 -19.18 -0.12
CA MET A 445 -3.26 -18.78 0.79
C MET A 445 -4.19 -17.75 0.14
N THR A 446 -3.66 -16.72 -0.53
CA THR A 446 -4.49 -15.75 -1.25
C THR A 446 -5.20 -16.36 -2.46
N PHE A 447 -4.62 -17.39 -3.08
CA PHE A 447 -5.23 -18.15 -4.17
C PHE A 447 -6.37 -19.06 -3.70
N TRP A 448 -6.26 -19.60 -2.48
CA TRP A 448 -7.37 -20.31 -1.85
C TRP A 448 -8.57 -19.38 -1.66
N ALA A 449 -8.34 -18.17 -1.14
CA ALA A 449 -9.41 -17.18 -0.99
C ALA A 449 -10.05 -16.81 -2.35
N ASP A 450 -9.24 -16.62 -3.40
CA ASP A 450 -9.73 -16.34 -4.76
C ASP A 450 -10.65 -17.46 -5.29
N TRP A 451 -10.27 -18.73 -5.08
CA TRP A 451 -11.13 -19.86 -5.43
C TRP A 451 -12.41 -19.89 -4.61
N ARG A 452 -12.34 -19.69 -3.28
CA ARG A 452 -13.51 -19.67 -2.38
C ARG A 452 -14.53 -18.62 -2.82
N ASN A 453 -14.04 -17.47 -3.29
CA ASN A 453 -14.86 -16.38 -3.83
C ASN A 453 -15.37 -16.62 -5.25
N SER A 454 -14.87 -17.66 -5.93
CA SER A 454 -15.22 -18.06 -7.29
C SER A 454 -15.93 -19.42 -7.35
N GLU A 455 -16.30 -20.01 -6.21
CA GLU A 455 -16.78 -21.41 -6.14
C GLU A 455 -18.06 -21.63 -6.96
N GLU A 456 -18.92 -20.62 -7.10
CA GLU A 456 -20.12 -20.68 -7.95
C GLU A 456 -19.78 -20.87 -9.44
N GLN A 457 -18.70 -20.24 -9.91
CA GLN A 457 -18.22 -20.34 -11.30
C GLN A 457 -17.26 -21.53 -11.48
N TYR A 458 -16.52 -21.87 -10.43
CA TYR A 458 -15.50 -22.91 -10.40
C TYR A 458 -15.70 -23.84 -9.20
N ALA A 459 -16.69 -24.73 -9.29
CA ALA A 459 -16.97 -25.70 -8.24
C ALA A 459 -15.80 -26.67 -7.97
N ASN A 460 -14.97 -26.94 -9.00
CA ASN A 460 -13.79 -27.79 -8.89
C ASN A 460 -12.50 -26.95 -8.74
N PRO A 461 -11.84 -26.99 -7.57
CA PRO A 461 -10.61 -26.22 -7.33
C PRO A 461 -9.44 -26.63 -8.23
N LEU A 462 -9.36 -27.89 -8.68
CA LEU A 462 -8.31 -28.33 -9.59
C LEU A 462 -8.46 -27.65 -10.96
N GLN A 463 -9.69 -27.54 -11.47
CA GLN A 463 -9.97 -26.83 -12.72
C GLN A 463 -9.67 -25.33 -12.59
N PHE A 464 -10.01 -24.74 -11.45
CA PHE A 464 -9.64 -23.34 -11.14
C PHE A 464 -8.12 -23.15 -11.17
N ALA A 465 -7.38 -24.02 -10.48
CA ALA A 465 -5.92 -23.99 -10.48
C ALA A 465 -5.33 -24.14 -11.90
N HIS A 466 -5.80 -25.09 -12.70
CA HIS A 466 -5.36 -25.25 -14.08
C HIS A 466 -5.65 -24.03 -14.97
N ALA A 467 -6.75 -23.32 -14.70
CA ALA A 467 -7.14 -22.13 -15.45
C ALA A 467 -6.39 -20.86 -15.01
N LYS A 468 -5.99 -20.75 -13.74
CA LYS A 468 -5.59 -19.47 -13.11
C LYS A 468 -4.23 -19.48 -12.40
N LEU A 469 -3.81 -20.61 -11.82
CA LEU A 469 -2.63 -20.67 -10.96
C LEU A 469 -1.34 -20.62 -11.78
N ALA A 470 -0.61 -19.51 -11.66
CA ALA A 470 0.62 -19.25 -12.37
C ALA A 470 0.55 -19.52 -13.90
N VAL A 471 -0.62 -19.30 -14.50
CA VAL A 471 -0.82 -19.44 -15.95
C VAL A 471 -0.35 -18.16 -16.65
N PRO A 472 0.62 -18.23 -17.58
CA PRO A 472 1.16 -17.06 -18.26
C PRO A 472 0.08 -16.26 -18.98
N GLY A 473 0.06 -14.95 -18.75
CA GLY A 473 -0.91 -14.03 -19.35
C GLY A 473 -2.30 -14.06 -18.72
N ILE A 474 -2.52 -14.89 -17.71
CA ILE A 474 -3.77 -14.96 -16.96
C ILE A 474 -3.59 -14.27 -15.61
N ALA A 475 -4.49 -13.35 -15.30
CA ALA A 475 -4.52 -12.69 -14.01
C ALA A 475 -5.11 -13.62 -12.94
N SER A 476 -4.47 -13.60 -11.77
CA SER A 476 -4.90 -14.30 -10.56
C SER A 476 -4.16 -13.72 -9.36
N THR A 477 -4.59 -14.07 -8.15
CA THR A 477 -3.88 -13.70 -6.92
C THR A 477 -2.54 -14.41 -6.75
N PHE A 478 -2.31 -15.52 -7.46
CA PHE A 478 -1.01 -16.18 -7.58
C PHE A 478 -0.63 -16.30 -9.06
N SER A 479 -0.20 -15.16 -9.60
CA SER A 479 0.06 -14.99 -11.03
C SER A 479 1.34 -15.66 -11.48
N PHE A 480 1.56 -15.73 -12.81
CA PHE A 480 2.83 -16.23 -13.33
C PHE A 480 4.02 -15.33 -12.94
N ASN A 481 3.80 -14.03 -12.78
CA ASN A 481 4.81 -13.08 -12.32
C ASN A 481 5.18 -13.35 -10.87
N ASP A 482 4.17 -13.55 -10.01
CA ASP A 482 4.37 -13.86 -8.60
C ASP A 482 5.19 -15.15 -8.44
N LEU A 483 4.87 -16.21 -9.19
CA LEU A 483 5.66 -17.45 -9.14
C LEU A 483 7.12 -17.26 -9.63
N ILE A 484 7.36 -16.36 -10.60
CA ILE A 484 8.73 -15.98 -10.98
C ILE A 484 9.41 -15.26 -9.81
N GLU A 485 8.73 -14.27 -9.23
CA GLU A 485 9.22 -13.44 -8.13
C GLU A 485 9.56 -14.28 -6.89
N ASP A 486 8.74 -15.29 -6.59
CA ASP A 486 8.95 -16.27 -5.53
C ASP A 486 10.20 -17.12 -5.76
N ALA A 487 10.31 -17.71 -6.95
CA ALA A 487 11.43 -18.57 -7.30
C ALA A 487 12.74 -17.77 -7.30
N ASP A 488 12.74 -16.58 -7.89
CA ASP A 488 13.89 -15.71 -7.96
C ASP A 488 14.28 -15.19 -6.57
N GLY A 489 13.31 -14.72 -5.78
CA GLY A 489 13.52 -14.28 -4.41
C GLY A 489 14.14 -15.36 -3.54
N TYR A 490 13.65 -16.60 -3.64
CA TYR A 490 14.22 -17.77 -2.98
C TYR A 490 15.69 -18.01 -3.40
N HIS A 491 15.99 -18.00 -4.70
CA HIS A 491 17.37 -18.22 -5.19
C HIS A 491 18.33 -17.12 -4.71
N LEU A 492 17.87 -15.86 -4.75
CA LEU A 492 18.65 -14.71 -4.27
C LEU A 492 18.93 -14.82 -2.76
N ALA A 493 17.93 -15.17 -1.96
CA ALA A 493 18.09 -15.37 -0.51
C ALA A 493 19.12 -16.46 -0.22
N ARG A 494 19.04 -17.61 -0.91
CA ARG A 494 19.99 -18.72 -0.73
C ARG A 494 21.41 -18.34 -1.13
N ALA A 495 21.59 -17.60 -2.22
CA ALA A 495 22.90 -17.09 -2.62
C ALA A 495 23.49 -16.16 -1.54
N VAL A 496 22.67 -15.27 -0.97
CA VAL A 496 23.07 -14.36 0.11
C VAL A 496 23.36 -15.08 1.43
N ARG A 497 22.62 -16.15 1.74
CA ARG A 497 22.93 -17.06 2.86
C ARG A 497 24.25 -17.82 2.62
N GLY A 498 24.58 -18.10 1.36
CA GLY A 498 25.87 -18.64 0.91
C GLY A 498 27.00 -17.61 0.77
N ASN A 499 26.92 -16.47 1.47
CA ASN A 499 27.92 -15.40 1.50
C ASN A 499 28.10 -14.57 0.21
N LYS A 500 27.18 -14.65 -0.77
CA LYS A 500 27.17 -13.68 -1.88
C LYS A 500 26.55 -12.35 -1.46
N SER A 501 26.95 -11.25 -2.09
CA SER A 501 26.17 -10.01 -2.01
C SER A 501 24.87 -10.17 -2.78
N ILE A 502 23.83 -9.40 -2.45
CA ILE A 502 22.58 -9.40 -3.23
C ILE A 502 22.83 -8.95 -4.67
N VAL A 503 23.80 -8.07 -4.89
CA VAL A 503 24.17 -7.61 -6.23
C VAL A 503 24.77 -8.74 -7.05
N ASP A 504 25.69 -9.52 -6.48
CA ASP A 504 26.32 -10.65 -7.18
C ASP A 504 25.31 -11.77 -7.41
N ALA A 505 24.44 -12.03 -6.44
CA ALA A 505 23.34 -12.99 -6.61
C ALA A 505 22.43 -12.60 -7.79
N MET A 506 22.09 -11.31 -7.93
CA MET A 506 21.30 -10.83 -9.07
C MET A 506 22.07 -10.87 -10.39
N LYS A 507 23.36 -10.55 -10.39
CA LYS A 507 24.20 -10.68 -11.60
C LYS A 507 24.27 -12.13 -12.05
N ASP A 508 24.50 -13.07 -11.16
CA ASP A 508 24.53 -14.49 -11.49
C ASP A 508 23.19 -14.98 -12.02
N HIS A 509 22.09 -14.52 -11.43
CA HIS A 509 20.75 -14.92 -11.84
C HIS A 509 20.33 -14.36 -13.21
N TYR A 510 20.45 -13.04 -13.39
CA TYR A 510 19.92 -12.33 -14.57
C TYR A 510 20.94 -12.11 -15.69
N ASN A 511 22.25 -12.10 -15.40
CA ASN A 511 23.31 -12.00 -16.41
C ASN A 511 24.03 -13.34 -16.62
N GLY A 512 24.19 -14.12 -15.56
CA GLY A 512 24.85 -15.43 -15.58
C GLY A 512 23.97 -16.58 -16.07
N GLY A 513 22.68 -16.31 -16.34
CA GLY A 513 21.74 -17.29 -16.87
C GLY A 513 21.10 -18.21 -15.82
N GLY A 514 21.21 -17.88 -14.52
CA GLY A 514 20.51 -18.61 -13.45
C GLY A 514 18.99 -18.71 -13.70
N GLY A 515 18.39 -17.65 -14.26
CA GLY A 515 16.97 -17.61 -14.62
C GLY A 515 16.53 -18.58 -15.73
N LEU A 516 17.45 -19.28 -16.42
CA LEU A 516 17.12 -20.30 -17.44
C LEU A 516 16.63 -21.62 -16.83
N ARG A 517 16.91 -21.85 -15.54
CA ARG A 517 16.54 -23.08 -14.81
C ARG A 517 15.83 -22.77 -13.48
N ARG A 518 15.22 -21.60 -13.35
CA ARG A 518 14.73 -21.09 -12.06
C ARG A 518 13.71 -22.02 -11.44
N PHE A 519 12.73 -22.52 -12.21
CA PHE A 519 11.68 -23.37 -11.67
C PHE A 519 12.18 -24.77 -11.37
N ASN A 520 13.03 -25.34 -12.25
CA ASN A 520 13.63 -26.64 -12.01
C ASN A 520 14.49 -26.62 -10.73
N ASN A 521 15.33 -25.60 -10.57
CA ASN A 521 16.17 -25.44 -9.39
C ASN A 521 15.32 -25.18 -8.13
N TYR A 522 14.31 -24.32 -8.24
CA TYR A 522 13.42 -23.99 -7.12
C TYR A 522 12.70 -25.23 -6.60
N PHE A 523 12.06 -25.97 -7.51
CA PHE A 523 11.31 -27.17 -7.15
C PHE A 523 12.21 -28.25 -6.53
N ALA A 524 13.33 -28.55 -7.17
CA ALA A 524 14.26 -29.57 -6.68
C ALA A 524 14.84 -29.23 -5.31
N GLN A 525 15.16 -27.96 -5.08
CA GLN A 525 15.75 -27.50 -3.83
C GLN A 525 14.72 -27.43 -2.70
N ARG A 526 13.53 -26.89 -2.97
CA ARG A 526 12.50 -26.66 -1.94
C ARG A 526 11.71 -27.92 -1.58
N TRP A 527 11.26 -28.67 -2.58
CA TRP A 527 10.40 -29.85 -2.36
C TRP A 527 11.04 -31.15 -2.80
N GLY A 528 11.86 -31.14 -3.86
CA GLY A 528 12.54 -32.32 -4.38
C GLY A 528 11.65 -33.25 -5.21
N ASN A 529 10.44 -33.55 -4.72
CA ASN A 529 9.44 -34.36 -5.43
C ASN A 529 8.02 -33.79 -5.25
N ASP A 530 7.09 -34.32 -6.04
CA ASP A 530 5.68 -33.93 -6.10
C ASP A 530 4.91 -34.24 -4.80
N THR A 531 5.19 -35.37 -4.16
CA THR A 531 4.55 -35.80 -2.92
C THR A 531 4.88 -34.87 -1.75
N ASP A 532 6.16 -34.50 -1.61
CA ASP A 532 6.62 -33.55 -0.61
C ASP A 532 6.08 -32.15 -0.89
N CYS A 533 5.98 -31.76 -2.17
CA CYS A 533 5.36 -30.51 -2.59
C CYS A 533 3.89 -30.43 -2.17
N LYS A 534 3.11 -31.48 -2.45
CA LYS A 534 1.70 -31.55 -2.07
C LYS A 534 1.52 -31.49 -0.55
N THR A 535 2.33 -32.25 0.18
CA THR A 535 2.27 -32.27 1.65
C THR A 535 2.70 -30.94 2.25
N SER A 536 3.67 -30.25 1.64
CA SER A 536 4.08 -28.90 2.03
C SER A 536 2.96 -27.89 1.81
N ALA A 537 2.26 -27.97 0.68
CA ALA A 537 1.06 -27.15 0.42
C ALA A 537 -0.04 -27.40 1.46
N HIS A 538 -0.33 -28.66 1.77
CA HIS A 538 -1.28 -29.02 2.83
C HIS A 538 -0.88 -28.37 4.17
N ASN A 539 0.37 -28.57 4.60
CA ASN A 539 0.86 -28.04 5.87
C ASN A 539 0.87 -26.50 5.90
N ALA A 540 1.18 -25.83 4.79
CA ALA A 540 1.04 -24.39 4.70
C ALA A 540 -0.39 -23.93 4.95
N LEU A 541 -1.38 -24.65 4.39
CA LEU A 541 -2.80 -24.29 4.44
C LEU A 541 -3.51 -24.70 5.74
N THR A 542 -3.06 -25.75 6.44
CA THR A 542 -3.79 -26.35 7.57
C THR A 542 -3.03 -26.39 8.89
N SER A 543 -1.73 -26.06 8.92
CA SER A 543 -0.94 -26.16 10.15
C SER A 543 -1.41 -25.17 11.23
N LEU A 544 -1.39 -25.65 12.48
CA LEU A 544 -1.70 -24.90 13.70
C LEU A 544 -0.45 -24.26 14.34
N ASP A 545 0.65 -24.13 13.59
CA ASP A 545 1.83 -23.37 14.03
C ASP A 545 1.49 -21.89 14.22
N LYS A 546 2.05 -21.26 15.27
CA LYS A 546 1.76 -19.85 15.61
C LYS A 546 1.98 -18.88 14.46
N THR A 547 2.96 -19.13 13.60
CA THR A 547 3.29 -18.23 12.49
C THR A 547 2.41 -18.50 11.28
N LEU A 548 2.24 -19.77 10.93
CA LEU A 548 1.36 -20.18 9.83
C LEU A 548 -0.10 -19.83 10.11
N SER A 549 -0.60 -20.05 11.32
CA SER A 549 -1.98 -19.71 11.68
C SER A 549 -2.26 -18.21 11.63
N ALA A 550 -1.28 -17.37 12.00
CA ALA A 550 -1.41 -15.92 11.83
C ALA A 550 -1.49 -15.54 10.34
N ALA A 551 -0.65 -16.15 9.50
CA ALA A 551 -0.68 -15.95 8.06
C ALA A 551 -2.01 -16.41 7.43
N GLN A 552 -2.51 -17.58 7.82
CA GLN A 552 -3.79 -18.11 7.35
C GLN A 552 -4.95 -17.21 7.75
N LEU A 553 -4.99 -16.77 9.02
CA LEU A 553 -6.01 -15.82 9.49
C LEU A 553 -5.96 -14.52 8.68
N TYR A 554 -4.76 -13.99 8.45
CA TYR A 554 -4.56 -12.75 7.73
C TYR A 554 -4.92 -12.85 6.24
N LEU A 555 -4.37 -13.83 5.52
CA LEU A 555 -4.45 -13.93 4.06
C LEU A 555 -5.72 -14.65 3.57
N ILE A 556 -6.32 -15.51 4.39
CA ILE A 556 -7.54 -16.27 4.04
C ILE A 556 -8.77 -15.66 4.71
N THR A 557 -8.81 -15.66 6.04
CA THR A 557 -9.99 -15.16 6.78
C THR A 557 -10.17 -13.66 6.59
N GLY A 558 -9.07 -12.89 6.61
CA GLY A 558 -9.07 -11.48 6.27
C GLY A 558 -9.49 -11.16 4.83
N SER A 559 -9.55 -12.16 3.95
CA SER A 559 -10.12 -12.04 2.59
C SER A 559 -11.57 -12.51 2.50
N GLY A 560 -12.23 -12.75 3.64
CA GLY A 560 -13.62 -13.23 3.72
C GLY A 560 -13.80 -14.73 3.45
N ALA A 561 -12.72 -15.51 3.37
CA ALA A 561 -12.77 -16.92 3.02
C ALA A 561 -12.67 -17.85 4.25
N VAL A 562 -13.39 -18.98 4.21
CA VAL A 562 -13.29 -20.05 5.21
C VAL A 562 -11.91 -20.69 5.17
N GLN A 563 -11.34 -20.98 6.34
CA GLN A 563 -10.01 -21.59 6.44
C GLN A 563 -10.00 -23.03 5.89
N PRO A 564 -8.90 -23.46 5.23
CA PRO A 564 -8.76 -24.83 4.74
C PRO A 564 -8.92 -25.89 5.84
N ALA A 565 -8.39 -25.61 7.05
CA ALA A 565 -8.45 -26.51 8.20
C ALA A 565 -9.89 -26.80 8.68
N ASP A 566 -10.80 -25.83 8.53
CA ASP A 566 -12.22 -25.98 8.82
C ASP A 566 -12.96 -26.57 7.62
N TYR A 567 -12.66 -26.07 6.43
CA TYR A 567 -13.31 -26.46 5.18
C TYR A 567 -13.18 -27.96 4.90
N GLN A 568 -12.02 -28.56 5.20
CA GLN A 568 -11.81 -30.00 5.02
C GLN A 568 -12.79 -30.89 5.81
N ASN A 569 -13.40 -30.36 6.88
CA ASN A 569 -14.36 -31.08 7.71
C ASN A 569 -15.81 -30.99 7.16
N LEU A 570 -16.05 -30.17 6.13
CA LEU A 570 -17.34 -30.11 5.43
C LEU A 570 -17.50 -31.29 4.45
N PRO A 571 -18.74 -31.71 4.11
CA PRO A 571 -18.96 -32.75 3.10
C PRO A 571 -18.24 -32.47 1.78
N GLY A 572 -17.37 -33.39 1.35
CA GLY A 572 -16.53 -33.23 0.15
C GLY A 572 -15.39 -32.21 0.27
N GLY A 573 -15.24 -31.55 1.42
CA GLY A 573 -14.24 -30.51 1.65
C GLY A 573 -12.81 -31.03 1.60
N SER A 574 -12.54 -32.19 2.21
CA SER A 574 -11.22 -32.83 2.19
C SER A 574 -10.76 -33.19 0.78
N GLU A 575 -11.66 -33.72 -0.06
CA GLU A 575 -11.36 -34.04 -1.47
C GLU A 575 -11.08 -32.79 -2.30
N LYS A 576 -11.86 -31.72 -2.08
CA LYS A 576 -11.65 -30.42 -2.72
C LYS A 576 -10.32 -29.79 -2.29
N LEU A 577 -9.96 -29.85 -1.01
CA LEU A 577 -8.68 -29.36 -0.51
C LEU A 577 -7.51 -30.14 -1.14
N SER A 578 -7.57 -31.47 -1.14
CA SER A 578 -6.56 -32.32 -1.80
C SER A 578 -6.44 -32.06 -3.31
N SER A 579 -7.55 -31.74 -3.97
CA SER A 579 -7.60 -31.36 -5.39
C SER A 579 -6.99 -29.97 -5.64
N PHE A 580 -7.22 -29.01 -4.73
CA PHE A 580 -6.59 -27.70 -4.77
C PHE A 580 -5.06 -27.82 -4.61
N GLU A 581 -4.59 -28.59 -3.64
CA GLU A 581 -3.17 -28.86 -3.41
C GLU A 581 -2.53 -29.57 -4.61
N GLN A 582 -3.26 -30.48 -5.26
CA GLN A 582 -2.81 -31.09 -6.51
C GLN A 582 -2.63 -30.04 -7.62
N GLY A 583 -3.56 -29.09 -7.72
CA GLY A 583 -3.46 -27.98 -8.67
C GLY A 583 -2.18 -27.15 -8.49
N PHE A 584 -1.71 -26.96 -7.26
CA PHE A 584 -0.43 -26.29 -6.98
C PHE A 584 0.77 -27.08 -7.50
N VAL A 585 0.81 -28.40 -7.25
CA VAL A 585 1.85 -29.28 -7.80
C VAL A 585 1.84 -29.25 -9.32
N ASP A 586 0.67 -29.39 -9.94
CA ASP A 586 0.50 -29.38 -11.39
C ASP A 586 0.98 -28.06 -12.01
N ALA A 587 0.70 -26.92 -11.36
CA ALA A 587 1.14 -25.60 -11.81
C ALA A 587 2.67 -25.49 -11.84
N LEU A 588 3.36 -25.95 -10.78
CA LEU A 588 4.82 -25.97 -10.69
C LEU A 588 5.44 -26.89 -11.74
N LEU A 589 4.94 -28.12 -11.88
CA LEU A 589 5.41 -29.08 -12.89
C LEU A 589 5.18 -28.54 -14.31
N ALA A 590 4.04 -27.90 -14.56
CA ALA A 590 3.75 -27.26 -15.84
C ALA A 590 4.73 -26.11 -16.14
N ARG A 591 5.12 -25.31 -15.14
CA ARG A 591 6.13 -24.25 -15.30
C ARG A 591 7.53 -24.79 -15.54
N MET A 592 7.94 -25.85 -14.85
CA MET A 592 9.20 -26.55 -15.11
C MET A 592 9.25 -27.10 -16.55
N GLY A 593 8.17 -27.74 -16.99
CA GLY A 593 8.03 -28.24 -18.37
C GLY A 593 8.04 -27.11 -19.40
N MET A 594 7.38 -25.98 -19.11
CA MET A 594 7.38 -24.80 -19.95
C MET A 594 8.77 -24.18 -20.10
N GLU A 595 9.52 -24.04 -18.99
CA GLU A 595 10.90 -23.55 -19.00
C GLU A 595 11.78 -24.41 -19.90
N LYS A 596 11.66 -25.75 -19.81
CA LYS A 596 12.37 -26.69 -20.67
C LYS A 596 11.99 -26.53 -22.15
N ARG A 597 10.69 -26.41 -22.46
CA ARG A 597 10.21 -26.22 -23.85
C ARG A 597 10.65 -24.89 -24.46
N ASN A 598 10.72 -23.84 -23.65
CA ASN A 598 11.07 -22.48 -24.09
C ASN A 598 12.57 -22.16 -23.99
N LEU A 599 13.41 -23.11 -23.59
CA LEU A 599 14.83 -22.85 -23.28
C LEU A 599 15.58 -22.15 -24.41
N SER A 600 15.41 -22.59 -25.66
CA SER A 600 16.06 -21.95 -26.82
C SER A 600 15.62 -20.50 -27.00
N ARG A 601 14.32 -20.20 -26.82
CA ARG A 601 13.78 -18.84 -26.86
C ARG A 601 14.33 -17.98 -25.73
N TYR A 602 14.38 -18.52 -24.51
CA TYR A 602 14.90 -17.80 -23.35
C TYR A 602 16.40 -17.49 -23.47
N ARG A 603 17.19 -18.40 -24.06
CA ARG A 603 18.59 -18.13 -24.41
C ARG A 603 18.73 -16.99 -25.42
N ALA A 604 17.94 -17.01 -26.50
CA ALA A 604 17.94 -15.94 -27.49
C ALA A 604 17.55 -14.58 -26.89
N ASN A 605 16.52 -14.54 -26.03
CA ASN A 605 16.12 -13.34 -25.30
C ASN A 605 17.24 -12.82 -24.38
N HIS A 606 17.85 -13.73 -23.61
CA HIS A 606 18.94 -13.42 -22.70
C HIS A 606 20.18 -12.89 -23.45
N GLU A 607 20.55 -13.48 -24.58
CA GLU A 607 21.65 -13.00 -25.43
C GLU A 607 21.38 -11.60 -25.99
N LYS A 608 20.16 -11.34 -26.45
CA LYS A 608 19.72 -10.01 -26.91
C LYS A 608 19.82 -8.99 -25.78
N TYR A 609 19.38 -9.37 -24.58
CA TYR A 609 19.52 -8.56 -23.37
C TYR A 609 20.99 -8.25 -23.07
N LEU A 610 21.88 -9.26 -23.03
CA LEU A 610 23.30 -9.08 -22.75
C LEU A 610 23.99 -8.19 -23.78
N LYS A 611 23.65 -8.32 -25.07
CA LYS A 611 24.14 -7.43 -26.12
C LYS A 611 23.71 -5.98 -25.87
N ALA A 612 22.44 -5.76 -25.52
CA ALA A 612 21.92 -4.43 -25.22
C ALA A 612 22.53 -3.84 -23.93
N ALA A 613 22.74 -4.66 -22.89
CA ALA A 613 23.38 -4.24 -21.64
C ALA A 613 24.83 -3.78 -21.86
N ARG A 614 25.62 -4.52 -22.64
CA ARG A 614 27.00 -4.11 -23.02
C ARG A 614 27.03 -2.80 -23.82
N ALA A 615 26.05 -2.59 -24.69
CA ALA A 615 25.94 -1.34 -25.44
C ALA A 615 25.55 -0.15 -24.54
N ARG A 616 24.84 -0.39 -23.43
CA ARG A 616 24.53 0.65 -22.43
C ARG A 616 25.72 0.96 -21.53
N SER A 617 26.51 -0.05 -21.13
CA SER A 617 27.67 0.16 -20.24
C SER A 617 28.86 0.84 -20.91
N THR A 618 28.83 1.00 -22.23
CA THR A 618 29.89 1.65 -23.04
C THR A 618 29.56 3.10 -23.40
N ARG A 619 28.38 3.58 -23.03
CA ARG A 619 27.95 4.98 -23.10
C ARG A 619 28.04 5.59 -21.72
#